data_AF-A0AAD1S2I3-F1
#
_entry.id   AF-A0AAD1S2I3-F1
#
_cell.length_a   1.000
_cell.length_b   1.000
_cell.length_c   1.000
_cell.angle_alpha   90.00
_cell.angle_beta   90.00
_cell.angle_gamma   90.00
#
_symmetry.space_group_name_H-M   'P 1'
#
loop_
_entity.id
_entity.type
_entity.pdbx_description
1 polymer ?
#
loop_
_entity_poly.entity_id
_entity_poly.type
_entity_poly.pdbx_seq_one_letter_code
_entity_poly.pdbx_strand_id
1 'polypeptide(L)'
;MDAISLDKHQVSGRVQALEDTLYTQMRFLQESVEAHNAYLSVIQRSIDDFVNRGQQNNLRIRSLPESDQENLHLVLQELFNLVWGKPIDTPILFDGAYRALQPRGPKDERPRNIICRLHYFTCKEEILEALKHSSQPLLQHSTPVSIYPGSPCRCDESCNQSQINYVLET
;
A
#
# COMPACT_ATOMS: atom_id res chain seq x y z
N MET A 1 -40.42 50.40 37.29
CA MET A 1 -39.09 50.03 36.77
C MET A 1 -38.66 48.64 37.23
N ASP A 2 -39.30 48.07 38.26
CA ASP A 2 -38.82 46.84 38.92
C ASP A 2 -39.20 45.53 38.20
N ALA A 3 -40.33 45.48 37.51
CA ALA A 3 -40.76 44.28 36.77
C ALA A 3 -39.81 43.90 35.61
N ILE A 4 -39.30 44.90 34.89
CA ILE A 4 -38.35 44.69 33.78
C ILE A 4 -36.99 44.20 34.31
N SER A 5 -36.59 44.67 35.48
CA SER A 5 -35.36 44.22 36.15
C SER A 5 -35.46 42.74 36.57
N LEU A 6 -36.61 42.34 37.10
CA LEU A 6 -36.87 40.96 37.51
C LEU A 6 -36.87 40.00 36.31
N ASP A 7 -37.55 40.36 35.23
CA ASP A 7 -37.57 39.56 33.98
C ASP A 7 -36.17 39.44 33.38
N LYS A 8 -35.38 40.52 33.41
CA LYS A 8 -33.99 40.50 32.94
C LYS A 8 -33.14 39.50 33.75
N HIS A 9 -33.28 39.48 35.07
CA HIS A 9 -32.57 38.52 35.93
C HIS A 9 -33.01 37.08 35.66
N GLN A 10 -34.31 36.84 35.46
CA GLN A 10 -34.83 35.51 35.14
C GLN A 10 -34.30 35.00 33.79
N VAL A 11 -34.30 35.85 32.76
CA VAL A 11 -33.74 35.51 31.44
C VAL A 11 -32.24 35.25 31.55
N SER A 12 -31.50 36.09 32.29
CA SER A 12 -30.06 35.90 32.52
C SER A 12 -29.75 34.56 33.20
N GLY A 13 -30.55 34.15 34.20
CA GLY A 13 -30.37 32.87 34.87
C GLY A 13 -30.64 31.67 33.95
N ARG A 14 -31.64 31.78 33.06
CA ARG A 14 -31.92 30.75 32.06
C ARG A 14 -30.82 30.64 31.01
N VAL A 15 -30.27 31.77 30.57
CA VAL A 15 -29.14 31.80 29.62
C VAL A 15 -27.92 31.15 30.25
N GLN A 16 -27.57 31.49 31.50
CA GLN A 16 -26.44 30.87 32.20
C GLN A 16 -26.60 29.34 32.31
N ALA A 17 -27.79 28.86 32.71
CA ALA A 17 -28.04 27.42 32.82
C ALA A 17 -27.95 26.69 31.46
N LEU A 18 -28.37 27.34 30.37
CA LEU A 18 -28.23 26.80 29.02
C LEU A 18 -26.78 26.78 28.56
N GLU A 19 -26.02 27.83 28.84
CA GLU A 19 -24.59 27.90 28.55
C GLU A 19 -23.83 26.81 29.29
N ASP A 20 -24.06 26.64 30.59
CA ASP A 20 -23.41 25.60 31.40
C ASP A 20 -23.74 24.18 30.89
N THR A 21 -24.99 23.96 30.49
CA THR A 21 -25.43 22.69 29.87
C THR A 21 -24.72 22.46 28.54
N LEU A 22 -24.64 23.49 27.70
CA LEU A 22 -24.00 23.41 26.39
C LEU A 22 -22.49 23.17 26.53
N TYR A 23 -21.81 23.83 27.47
CA TYR A 23 -20.40 23.58 27.76
C TYR A 23 -20.16 22.14 28.21
N THR A 24 -21.03 21.61 29.06
CA THR A 24 -20.93 20.23 29.55
C THR A 24 -21.13 19.23 28.42
N GLN A 25 -22.12 19.44 27.54
CA GLN A 25 -22.38 18.60 26.38
C GLN A 25 -21.25 18.68 25.34
N MET A 26 -20.75 19.88 25.06
CA MET A 26 -19.66 20.10 24.11
C MET A 26 -18.38 19.40 24.57
N ARG A 27 -18.06 19.49 25.87
CA ARG A 27 -16.93 18.77 26.46
C ARG A 27 -17.09 17.26 26.33
N PHE A 28 -18.26 16.73 26.68
CA PHE A 28 -18.54 15.29 26.54
C PHE A 28 -18.40 14.82 25.09
N LEU A 29 -18.90 15.60 24.13
CA LEU A 29 -18.77 15.30 22.71
C LEU A 29 -17.30 15.35 22.26
N GLN A 30 -16.51 16.33 22.70
CA GLN A 30 -15.07 16.38 22.39
C GLN A 30 -14.34 15.16 22.93
N GLU A 31 -14.53 14.84 24.23
CA GLU A 31 -13.92 13.65 24.85
C GLU A 31 -14.34 12.37 24.13
N SER A 32 -15.61 12.27 23.70
CA SER A 32 -16.11 11.15 22.92
C SER A 32 -15.45 11.07 21.55
N VAL A 33 -15.35 12.18 20.81
CA VAL A 33 -14.70 12.21 19.48
C VAL A 33 -13.23 11.82 19.58
N GLU A 34 -12.52 12.32 20.59
CA GLU A 34 -11.12 11.96 20.85
C GLU A 34 -10.97 10.45 21.13
N ALA A 35 -11.84 9.89 21.97
CA ALA A 35 -11.84 8.46 22.25
C ALA A 35 -12.13 7.61 20.99
N HIS A 36 -13.09 8.02 20.16
CA HIS A 36 -13.40 7.34 18.91
C HIS A 36 -12.23 7.43 17.91
N ASN A 37 -11.61 8.60 17.76
CA ASN A 37 -10.45 8.77 16.88
C ASN A 37 -9.26 7.92 17.36
N ALA A 38 -9.03 7.84 18.67
CA ALA A 38 -8.02 6.95 19.23
C ALA A 38 -8.32 5.48 18.89
N TYR A 39 -9.57 5.05 19.03
CA TYR A 39 -9.98 3.69 18.68
C TYR A 39 -9.83 3.39 17.17
N LEU A 40 -10.26 4.31 16.31
CA LEU A 40 -10.07 4.20 14.85
C LEU A 40 -8.59 4.07 14.48
N SER A 41 -7.71 4.83 15.14
CA SER A 41 -6.26 4.73 14.91
C SER A 41 -5.68 3.35 15.29
N VAL A 42 -6.24 2.71 16.33
CA VAL A 42 -5.82 1.37 16.74
C VAL A 42 -6.27 0.34 15.71
N ILE A 43 -7.53 0.42 15.27
CA ILE A 43 -8.06 -0.47 14.23
C ILE A 43 -7.28 -0.30 12.94
N GLN A 44 -7.03 0.94 12.51
CA GLN A 44 -6.29 1.22 11.29
C GLN A 44 -4.90 0.59 11.32
N ARG A 45 -4.15 0.76 12.41
CA ARG A 45 -2.84 0.12 12.59
C ARG A 45 -2.94 -1.41 12.52
N SER A 46 -3.96 -2.00 13.14
CA SER A 46 -4.16 -3.45 13.07
C SER A 46 -4.44 -3.92 11.65
N ILE A 47 -5.29 -3.20 10.89
CA ILE A 47 -5.56 -3.49 9.49
C ILE A 47 -4.28 -3.39 8.67
N ASP A 48 -3.52 -2.31 8.84
CA ASP A 48 -2.26 -2.10 8.13
C ASP A 48 -1.29 -3.25 8.41
N ASP A 49 -1.13 -3.67 9.66
CA ASP A 49 -0.30 -4.83 10.03
C ASP A 49 -0.76 -6.13 9.35
N PHE A 50 -2.07 -6.39 9.31
CA PHE A 50 -2.62 -7.57 8.63
C PHE A 50 -2.37 -7.53 7.12
N VAL A 51 -2.60 -6.38 6.48
CA VAL A 51 -2.39 -6.21 5.05
C VAL A 51 -0.90 -6.34 4.72
N ASN A 52 -0.02 -5.73 5.52
CA ASN A 52 1.43 -5.79 5.36
C ASN A 52 1.93 -7.25 5.45
N ARG A 53 1.49 -7.99 6.47
CA ARG A 53 1.85 -9.42 6.63
C ARG A 53 1.29 -10.28 5.51
N GLY A 54 0.05 -10.03 5.08
CA GLY A 54 -0.59 -10.76 3.99
C GLY A 54 0.10 -10.54 2.63
N GLN A 55 0.71 -9.38 2.43
CA GLN A 55 1.42 -9.02 1.20
C GLN A 55 2.94 -9.19 1.30
N GLN A 56 3.47 -9.60 2.45
CA GLN A 56 4.90 -9.68 2.72
C GLN A 56 5.64 -10.55 1.70
N ASN A 57 4.99 -11.60 1.19
CA ASN A 57 5.53 -12.52 0.20
C ASN A 57 5.26 -12.12 -1.25
N ASN A 58 4.54 -11.02 -1.48
CA ASN A 58 4.20 -10.58 -2.81
C ASN A 58 5.38 -9.81 -3.42
N LEU A 59 5.56 -10.01 -4.72
CA LEU A 59 6.43 -9.26 -5.60
C LEU A 59 5.58 -8.65 -6.72
N ARG A 60 5.93 -7.43 -7.10
CA ARG A 60 5.30 -6.72 -8.21
C ARG A 60 6.31 -6.55 -9.33
N ILE A 61 5.96 -7.03 -10.51
CA ILE A 61 6.85 -7.02 -11.67
C ILE A 61 6.24 -6.13 -12.73
N ARG A 62 7.04 -5.24 -13.28
CA ARG A 62 6.65 -4.26 -14.30
C ARG A 62 7.37 -4.53 -15.60
N SER A 63 6.74 -4.16 -16.71
CA SER A 63 7.31 -4.18 -18.06
C SER A 63 7.61 -5.59 -18.61
N LEU A 64 7.07 -6.65 -17.99
CA LEU A 64 7.13 -7.99 -18.56
C LEU A 64 6.20 -8.07 -19.79
N PRO A 65 6.69 -8.47 -20.98
CA PRO A 65 5.87 -8.62 -22.17
C PRO A 65 4.61 -9.45 -21.89
N GLU A 66 3.49 -9.10 -22.54
CA GLU A 66 2.26 -9.87 -22.39
C GLU A 66 2.33 -11.20 -23.13
N SER A 67 2.68 -12.25 -22.38
CA SER A 67 2.58 -13.66 -22.79
C SER A 67 1.35 -14.33 -22.22
N ASP A 68 1.06 -15.55 -22.70
CA ASP A 68 0.02 -16.40 -22.15
C ASP A 68 0.26 -16.71 -20.66
N GLN A 69 -0.83 -16.72 -19.88
CA GLN A 69 -0.75 -16.95 -18.44
C GLN A 69 -0.16 -18.32 -18.07
N GLU A 70 -0.35 -19.33 -18.92
CA GLU A 70 0.16 -20.69 -18.70
C GLU A 70 1.69 -20.72 -18.60
N ASN A 71 2.37 -19.86 -19.37
CA ASN A 71 3.84 -19.78 -19.37
C ASN A 71 4.39 -18.78 -18.34
N LEU A 72 3.51 -18.07 -17.62
CA LEU A 72 3.94 -17.01 -16.70
C LEU A 72 4.83 -17.56 -15.58
N HIS A 73 4.47 -18.71 -15.00
CA HIS A 73 5.25 -19.33 -13.92
C HIS A 73 6.66 -19.71 -14.37
N LEU A 74 6.79 -20.28 -15.57
CA LEU A 74 8.09 -20.67 -16.13
C LEU A 74 8.96 -19.42 -16.35
N VAL A 75 8.41 -18.41 -17.04
CA VAL A 75 9.11 -17.15 -17.29
C VAL A 75 9.56 -16.47 -15.99
N LEU A 76 8.72 -16.48 -14.96
CA LEU A 76 9.06 -15.92 -13.65
C LEU A 76 10.15 -16.72 -12.95
N GLN A 77 10.12 -18.04 -13.04
CA GLN A 77 11.16 -18.90 -12.50
C GLN A 77 12.51 -18.62 -13.16
N GLU A 78 12.55 -18.59 -14.49
CA GLU A 78 13.77 -18.28 -15.25
C GLU A 78 14.33 -16.90 -14.87
N LEU A 79 13.45 -15.89 -14.81
CA LEU A 79 13.80 -14.52 -14.45
C LEU A 79 14.37 -14.42 -13.04
N PHE A 80 13.73 -15.06 -12.06
CA PHE A 80 14.15 -15.01 -10.66
C PHE A 80 15.42 -15.82 -10.43
N ASN A 81 15.60 -16.95 -11.10
CA ASN A 81 16.85 -17.71 -11.00
C ASN A 81 18.03 -16.96 -11.62
N LEU A 82 17.81 -16.26 -12.75
CA LEU A 82 18.82 -15.38 -13.35
C LEU A 82 19.28 -14.29 -12.38
N VAL A 83 18.32 -13.64 -11.72
CA VAL A 83 18.59 -12.62 -10.70
C VAL A 83 19.33 -13.21 -9.50
N TRP A 84 18.89 -14.37 -9.02
CA TRP A 84 19.43 -15.04 -7.84
C TRP A 84 20.79 -15.70 -8.10
N GLY A 85 21.23 -15.77 -9.36
CA GLY A 85 22.47 -16.47 -9.75
C GLY A 85 22.37 -18.00 -9.64
N LYS A 86 21.15 -18.54 -9.70
CA LYS A 86 20.88 -19.98 -9.66
C LYS A 86 20.67 -20.56 -11.06
N PRO A 87 20.81 -21.88 -11.25
CA PRO A 87 20.42 -22.53 -12.50
C PRO A 87 18.97 -22.18 -12.86
N ILE A 88 18.72 -21.94 -14.15
CA ILE A 88 17.43 -21.49 -14.68
C ILE A 88 16.28 -22.43 -14.27
N ASP A 89 16.55 -23.72 -14.21
CA ASP A 89 15.57 -24.77 -13.88
C ASP A 89 15.38 -25.00 -12.37
N THR A 90 16.02 -24.20 -11.51
CA THR A 90 15.86 -24.35 -10.07
C THR A 90 14.40 -24.09 -9.69
N PRO A 91 13.70 -25.05 -9.04
CA PRO A 91 12.28 -24.89 -8.75
C PRO A 91 12.09 -23.77 -7.73
N ILE A 92 11.24 -22.80 -8.07
CA ILE A 92 10.76 -21.76 -7.16
C ILE A 92 9.29 -22.04 -6.88
N LEU A 93 8.93 -22.12 -5.60
CA LEU A 93 7.54 -22.36 -5.20
C LEU A 93 6.75 -21.05 -5.18
N PHE A 94 5.70 -21.01 -5.99
CA PHE A 94 4.76 -19.90 -6.08
C PHE A 94 3.42 -20.29 -5.46
N ASP A 95 2.88 -19.45 -4.57
CA ASP A 95 1.49 -19.59 -4.10
C ASP A 95 0.50 -19.11 -5.20
N GLY A 96 0.95 -18.22 -6.07
CA GLY A 96 0.18 -17.75 -7.22
C GLY A 96 0.87 -16.63 -7.99
N ALA A 97 0.67 -16.58 -9.30
CA ALA A 97 1.15 -15.49 -10.14
C ALA A 97 0.07 -15.09 -11.12
N TYR A 98 -0.27 -13.80 -11.14
CA TYR A 98 -1.33 -13.29 -12.00
C TYR A 98 -1.02 -11.88 -12.48
N ARG A 99 -1.57 -11.53 -13.64
CA ARG A 99 -1.57 -10.16 -14.15
C ARG A 99 -2.59 -9.35 -13.36
N ALA A 100 -2.30 -8.07 -13.12
CA ALA A 100 -3.22 -7.14 -12.49
C ALA A 100 -4.57 -7.10 -13.23
N LEU A 101 -5.65 -6.91 -12.48
CA LEU A 101 -7.02 -6.82 -12.98
C LEU A 101 -7.23 -5.49 -13.72
N GLN A 102 -6.67 -5.40 -14.92
CA GLN A 102 -6.86 -4.32 -15.87
C GLN A 102 -7.20 -4.93 -17.24
N PRO A 103 -8.04 -4.26 -18.04
CA PRO A 103 -8.27 -4.64 -19.44
C PRO A 103 -6.93 -4.74 -20.16
N ARG A 104 -6.85 -5.66 -21.12
CA ARG A 104 -5.69 -5.76 -21.99
C ARG A 104 -5.65 -4.51 -22.87
N GLY A 105 -4.60 -3.72 -22.73
CA GLY A 105 -4.37 -2.54 -23.57
C GLY A 105 -4.09 -2.93 -25.02
N PRO A 106 -4.10 -1.96 -25.96
CA PRO A 106 -3.54 -2.14 -27.31
C PRO A 106 -2.09 -2.64 -27.24
N LYS A 107 -1.59 -3.24 -28.33
CA LYS A 107 -0.23 -3.83 -28.38
C LYS A 107 0.92 -2.84 -28.06
N ASP A 108 0.70 -1.54 -28.23
CA ASP A 108 1.67 -0.48 -27.91
C ASP A 108 1.51 0.12 -26.50
N GLU A 109 0.49 -0.31 -25.74
CA GLU A 109 0.32 0.12 -24.36
C GLU A 109 1.22 -0.67 -23.42
N ARG A 110 1.58 -0.05 -22.29
CA ARG A 110 2.42 -0.66 -21.26
C ARG A 110 1.82 -2.01 -20.80
N PRO A 111 2.61 -3.10 -20.76
CA PRO A 111 2.13 -4.38 -20.27
C PRO A 111 1.61 -4.31 -18.85
N ARG A 112 0.56 -5.08 -18.55
CA ARG A 112 -0.02 -5.16 -17.20
C ARG A 112 1.00 -5.67 -16.20
N ASN A 113 1.02 -5.04 -15.03
CA ASN A 113 1.86 -5.48 -13.91
C ASN A 113 1.51 -6.92 -13.52
N ILE A 114 2.51 -7.68 -13.09
CA ILE A 114 2.31 -9.00 -12.50
C ILE A 114 2.42 -8.87 -10.99
N ILE A 115 1.51 -9.55 -10.31
CA ILE A 115 1.59 -9.78 -8.88
C ILE A 115 1.90 -11.26 -8.70
N CYS A 116 3.04 -11.53 -8.09
CA CYS A 116 3.54 -12.87 -7.83
C CYS A 116 3.69 -13.07 -6.34
N ARG A 117 3.15 -14.15 -5.78
CA ARG A 117 3.29 -14.52 -4.38
C ARG A 117 4.22 -15.71 -4.27
N LEU A 118 5.35 -15.51 -3.61
CA LEU A 118 6.28 -16.59 -3.30
C LEU A 118 5.82 -17.36 -2.07
N HIS A 119 6.03 -18.68 -2.06
CA HIS A 119 5.67 -19.51 -0.91
C HIS A 119 6.52 -19.16 0.32
N TYR A 120 7.82 -18.94 0.12
CA TYR A 120 8.77 -18.62 1.19
C TYR A 120 9.18 -17.15 1.18
N PHE A 121 9.12 -16.50 2.35
CA PHE A 121 9.57 -15.12 2.54
C PHE A 121 11.08 -14.96 2.28
N THR A 122 11.89 -15.93 2.72
CA THR A 122 13.35 -15.92 2.54
C THR A 122 13.74 -15.85 1.08
N CYS A 123 13.08 -16.65 0.22
CA CYS A 123 13.25 -16.61 -1.22
C CYS A 123 13.00 -15.22 -1.80
N LYS A 124 11.97 -14.52 -1.31
CA LYS A 124 11.66 -13.15 -1.76
C LYS A 124 12.77 -12.16 -1.38
N GLU A 125 13.23 -12.20 -0.13
CA GLU A 125 14.28 -11.29 0.35
C GLU A 125 15.60 -11.53 -0.40
N GLU A 126 16.01 -12.78 -0.59
CA GLU A 126 17.24 -13.09 -1.32
C GLU A 126 17.20 -12.58 -2.77
N ILE A 127 16.04 -12.72 -3.46
CA ILE A 127 15.85 -12.16 -4.81
C ILE A 127 15.93 -10.63 -4.79
N LEU A 128 15.29 -9.97 -3.81
CA LEU A 128 15.32 -8.51 -3.69
C LEU A 128 16.71 -7.98 -3.33
N GLU A 129 17.46 -8.68 -2.48
CA GLU A 129 18.84 -8.36 -2.14
C GLU A 129 19.73 -8.51 -3.37
N ALA A 130 19.62 -9.61 -4.10
CA ALA A 130 20.36 -9.83 -5.34
C ALA A 130 20.09 -8.71 -6.37
N LEU A 131 18.83 -8.26 -6.50
CA LEU A 131 18.47 -7.12 -7.36
C LEU A 131 19.14 -5.82 -6.92
N LYS A 132 19.15 -5.52 -5.61
CA LYS A 132 19.78 -4.31 -5.07
C LYS A 132 21.29 -4.30 -5.33
N HIS A 133 21.94 -5.47 -5.29
CA HIS A 133 23.37 -5.60 -5.54
C HIS A 133 23.70 -5.68 -7.04
N SER A 134 22.73 -5.98 -7.90
CA SER A 134 22.93 -5.97 -9.34
C SER A 134 23.01 -4.52 -9.87
N SER A 135 24.13 -4.16 -10.50
CA SER A 135 24.28 -2.86 -11.16
C SER A 135 23.72 -2.84 -12.58
N GLN A 136 23.37 -4.00 -13.14
CA GLN A 136 22.88 -4.13 -14.51
C GLN A 136 21.36 -4.18 -14.54
N PRO A 137 20.71 -3.56 -15.55
CA PRO A 137 19.28 -3.68 -15.72
C PRO A 137 18.90 -5.12 -16.03
N LEU A 138 17.86 -5.62 -15.36
CA LEU A 138 17.32 -6.94 -15.65
C LEU A 138 16.63 -6.93 -17.02
N LEU A 139 17.16 -7.69 -17.98
CA LEU A 139 16.61 -7.75 -19.32
C LEU A 139 15.94 -9.10 -19.56
N GLN A 140 14.68 -9.06 -20.03
CA GLN A 140 14.00 -10.23 -20.57
C GLN A 140 13.72 -10.01 -22.05
N HIS A 141 14.29 -10.84 -22.93
CA HIS A 141 14.16 -10.70 -24.39
C HIS A 141 14.38 -9.25 -24.88
N SER A 142 15.45 -8.59 -24.41
CA SER A 142 15.78 -7.17 -24.69
C SER A 142 14.87 -6.10 -24.07
N THR A 143 13.84 -6.48 -23.30
CA THR A 143 12.99 -5.53 -22.56
C THR A 143 13.47 -5.37 -21.12
N PRO A 144 13.63 -4.14 -20.60
CA PRO A 144 14.00 -3.92 -19.21
C PRO A 144 12.82 -4.23 -18.29
N VAL A 145 13.07 -5.11 -17.33
CA VAL A 145 12.10 -5.56 -16.33
C VAL A 145 12.47 -4.96 -14.98
N SER A 146 11.45 -4.54 -14.23
CA SER A 146 11.65 -4.00 -12.89
C SER A 146 10.82 -4.78 -11.88
N ILE A 147 11.45 -5.20 -10.80
CA ILE A 147 10.84 -6.00 -9.74
C ILE A 147 10.82 -5.15 -8.45
N TYR A 148 9.68 -5.15 -7.78
CA TYR A 148 9.45 -4.37 -6.57
C TYR A 148 8.87 -5.27 -5.47
N PRO A 149 9.14 -4.97 -4.18
CA PRO A 149 8.38 -5.58 -3.11
C PRO A 149 6.89 -5.28 -3.27
N GLY A 150 6.05 -6.24 -2.88
CA GLY A 150 4.61 -6.04 -2.75
C GLY A 150 4.34 -4.98 -1.70
N SER A 151 4.16 -3.74 -2.14
CA SER A 151 3.82 -2.66 -1.23
C SER A 151 2.33 -2.73 -0.91
N PRO A 152 1.97 -2.77 0.38
CA PRO A 152 0.59 -2.71 0.84
C PRO A 152 -0.03 -1.32 0.71
N CYS A 153 0.72 -0.31 0.27
CA CYS A 153 0.33 1.04 0.57
C CYS A 153 -0.82 1.59 -0.30
N ARG A 154 -1.83 2.08 0.43
CA ARG A 154 -2.66 3.26 0.10
C ARG A 154 -1.80 4.53 0.06
N CYS A 155 -0.62 4.48 -0.57
CA CYS A 155 0.04 5.70 -0.94
C CYS A 155 -0.81 6.24 -2.10
N ASP A 156 -1.34 7.45 -1.94
CA ASP A 156 -1.99 8.21 -2.99
C ASP A 156 -1.19 8.13 -4.30
N GLU A 157 -1.87 8.38 -5.41
CA GLU A 157 -1.37 8.33 -6.79
C GLU A 157 -0.01 9.04 -7.01
N SER A 158 0.47 9.85 -6.06
CA SER A 158 1.80 10.47 -5.97
C SER A 158 2.99 9.50 -5.83
N CYS A 159 2.82 8.28 -5.30
CA CYS A 159 3.94 7.32 -5.17
C CYS A 159 4.32 6.61 -6.49
N ASN A 160 3.66 6.93 -7.60
CA ASN A 160 4.09 6.47 -8.93
C ASN A 160 5.23 7.33 -9.53
N GLN A 161 5.57 8.48 -8.95
CA GLN A 161 6.62 9.37 -9.48
C GLN A 161 7.97 9.27 -8.73
N SER A 162 7.99 8.83 -7.46
CA SER A 162 9.21 8.91 -6.63
C SER A 162 10.15 7.69 -6.72
N GLN A 163 9.85 6.68 -7.54
CA GLN A 163 10.69 5.47 -7.65
C GLN A 163 11.35 5.29 -9.03
N ILE A 164 11.30 6.31 -9.88
CA ILE A 164 12.07 6.37 -11.12
C ILE A 164 12.88 7.67 -11.05
N ASN A 165 13.99 7.61 -10.31
CA ASN A 165 15.23 8.38 -10.50
C ASN A 165 16.20 8.02 -9.38
N TYR A 166 16.71 6.79 -9.41
CA TYR A 166 18.13 6.60 -9.11
C TYR A 166 18.83 6.53 -10.47
N VAL A 167 18.78 7.67 -11.18
CA VAL A 167 19.74 7.96 -12.23
C VAL A 167 21.01 8.38 -11.49
N LEU A 168 22.07 7.62 -11.74
CA LEU A 168 23.47 7.96 -11.52
C LEU A 168 23.70 9.46 -11.27
N GLU A 169 23.93 9.82 -10.02
CA GLU A 169 24.70 11.02 -9.71
C GLU A 169 26.15 10.57 -9.44
N THR A 170 27.02 11.19 -10.22
CA THR A 170 28.48 11.07 -10.34
C THR A 170 29.26 10.82 -9.05
#